data_AF-A0A067R9X7-F1
#
_entry.id   AF-A0A067R9X7-F1
#
_cell.length_a   1.000
_cell.length_b   1.000
_cell.length_c   1.000
_cell.angle_alpha   90.00
_cell.angle_beta   90.00
_cell.angle_gamma   90.00
#
_symmetry.space_group_name_H-M   'P 1'
#
loop_
_entity.id
_entity.type
_entity.pdbx_description
1 polymer ?
#
loop_
_entity_poly.entity_id
_entity_poly.type
_entity_poly.pdbx_seq_one_letter_code
_entity_poly.pdbx_strand_id
1 'polypeptide(L)'
;MNYAVAPTVLPIEDFLSGVERTVRSLPEEAAEEVRQETVRILRASKKPKDSLSRAERRALRALRNNADLTVHPADKGSATMVHRTEDYNRKIIAILEPPTYRLLPKDPTEAVERKATPLLKKSSLPEEVIKQLRPQGSRPPRLPKINKKGALLRTIGVPVYRLAQYLA
;
A
#
# COMPACT_ATOMS: atom_id res chain seq x y z
N MET A 1 10.90 19.86 2.51
CA MET A 1 11.20 20.14 1.10
C MET A 1 10.14 19.49 0.24
N ASN A 2 9.40 20.27 -0.54
CA ASN A 2 8.29 19.78 -1.37
C ASN A 2 8.80 19.53 -2.80
N TYR A 3 9.27 18.31 -3.06
CA TYR A 3 9.75 17.85 -4.38
C TYR A 3 8.64 17.23 -5.24
N ALA A 4 7.38 17.59 -5.01
CA ALA A 4 6.30 17.06 -5.81
C ALA A 4 6.44 17.55 -7.25
N VAL A 5 6.61 16.61 -8.18
CA VAL A 5 6.68 16.92 -9.61
C VAL A 5 5.34 17.52 -10.01
N ALA A 6 5.37 18.71 -10.61
CA ALA A 6 4.16 19.37 -11.07
C ALA A 6 3.45 18.47 -12.10
N PRO A 7 2.13 18.24 -11.97
CA PRO A 7 1.40 17.44 -12.93
C PRO A 7 1.39 18.12 -14.30
N THR A 8 1.68 17.35 -15.35
CA THR A 8 1.74 17.85 -16.74
C THR A 8 0.36 18.14 -17.32
N VAL A 9 -0.68 17.55 -16.74
CA VAL A 9 -2.07 17.70 -17.11
C VAL A 9 -2.83 18.00 -15.82
N LEU A 10 -3.66 19.04 -15.84
CA LEU A 10 -4.57 19.31 -14.73
C LEU A 10 -5.58 18.15 -14.65
N PRO A 11 -5.76 17.49 -13.50
CA PRO A 11 -6.69 16.38 -13.36
C PRO A 11 -8.13 16.90 -13.26
N ILE A 12 -8.63 17.47 -14.34
CA ILE A 12 -9.95 18.11 -14.41
C ILE A 12 -11.06 17.12 -14.04
N GLU A 13 -10.95 15.87 -14.50
CA GLU A 13 -11.91 14.79 -14.20
C GLU A 13 -11.99 14.46 -12.71
N ASP A 14 -10.86 14.43 -12.00
CA ASP A 14 -10.83 14.17 -10.56
C ASP A 14 -11.47 15.32 -9.78
N PHE A 15 -11.22 16.57 -10.20
CA PHE A 15 -11.87 17.73 -9.61
C PHE A 15 -13.38 17.73 -9.84
N LEU A 16 -13.82 17.50 -11.08
CA LEU A 16 -15.24 17.48 -11.43
C LEU A 16 -15.98 16.33 -10.74
N SER A 17 -15.40 15.12 -10.71
CA SER A 17 -16.00 13.99 -10.02
C SER A 17 -16.08 14.20 -8.50
N GLY A 18 -15.08 14.85 -7.91
CA GLY A 18 -15.08 15.24 -6.50
C GLY A 18 -16.19 16.25 -6.18
N VAL A 19 -16.27 17.33 -6.97
CA VAL A 19 -17.31 18.37 -6.84
C VAL A 19 -18.70 17.78 -7.03
N GLU A 20 -18.92 17.02 -8.10
CA GLU A 20 -20.25 16.46 -8.41
C GLU A 20 -20.73 15.50 -7.31
N ARG A 21 -19.81 14.77 -6.68
CA ARG A 21 -20.15 13.92 -5.53
C ARG A 21 -20.66 14.73 -4.34
N THR A 22 -20.09 15.91 -4.09
CA THR A 22 -20.50 16.80 -3.00
C THR A 22 -21.78 17.59 -3.31
N VAL A 23 -21.99 17.91 -4.58
CA VAL A 23 -23.14 18.70 -5.04
C VAL A 23 -24.46 17.92 -4.97
N ARG A 24 -24.42 16.58 -5.07
CA ARG A 24 -25.62 15.72 -4.99
C ARG A 24 -26.44 15.85 -3.70
N SER A 25 -25.83 16.28 -2.59
CA SER A 25 -26.52 16.45 -1.31
C SER A 25 -27.09 17.86 -1.10
N LEU A 26 -26.89 18.78 -2.05
CA LEU A 26 -27.29 20.19 -1.94
C LEU A 26 -28.62 20.46 -2.67
N PRO A 27 -29.34 21.54 -2.29
CA PRO A 27 -30.46 22.05 -3.06
C PRO A 27 -30.05 22.42 -4.50
N GLU A 28 -30.97 22.29 -5.45
CA GLU A 28 -30.69 22.42 -6.89
C GLU A 28 -30.09 23.78 -7.28
N GLU A 29 -30.54 24.88 -6.67
CA GLU A 29 -29.96 26.22 -6.92
C GLU A 29 -28.50 26.33 -6.47
N ALA A 30 -28.20 25.90 -5.23
CA ALA A 30 -26.84 25.93 -4.69
C ALA A 30 -25.92 24.96 -5.43
N ALA A 31 -26.47 23.83 -5.86
CA ALA A 31 -25.76 22.86 -6.68
C ALA A 31 -25.33 23.45 -8.02
N GLU A 32 -26.22 24.19 -8.68
CA GLU A 32 -25.95 24.80 -9.97
C GLU A 32 -24.97 25.98 -9.86
N GLU A 33 -25.07 26.79 -8.80
CA GLU A 33 -24.11 27.84 -8.50
C GLU A 33 -22.67 27.29 -8.35
N VAL A 34 -22.51 26.19 -7.60
CA VAL A 34 -21.20 25.53 -7.41
C VAL A 34 -20.67 24.96 -8.72
N ARG A 35 -21.54 24.39 -9.58
CA ARG A 35 -21.14 23.90 -10.91
C ARG A 35 -20.64 25.03 -11.80
N GLN A 36 -21.34 26.16 -11.82
CA GLN A 36 -20.93 27.31 -12.63
C GLN A 36 -19.60 27.90 -12.15
N GLU A 37 -19.42 28.05 -10.84
CA GLU A 37 -18.18 28.59 -10.29
C GLU A 37 -17.00 27.64 -10.50
N THR A 38 -17.21 26.32 -10.37
CA THR A 38 -16.15 25.33 -10.63
C THR A 38 -15.72 25.31 -12.10
N VAL A 39 -16.65 25.42 -13.04
CA VAL A 39 -16.34 25.60 -14.47
C VAL A 39 -15.56 26.89 -14.71
N ARG A 40 -15.94 28.00 -14.06
CA ARG A 40 -15.24 29.28 -14.18
C ARG A 40 -13.79 29.18 -13.71
N ILE A 41 -13.57 28.61 -12.53
CA ILE A 41 -12.24 28.41 -11.94
C ILE A 41 -11.38 27.51 -12.83
N LEU A 42 -11.92 26.37 -13.30
CA LEU A 42 -11.19 25.44 -14.16
C LEU A 42 -10.80 26.08 -15.50
N ARG A 43 -11.66 26.92 -16.09
CA ARG A 43 -11.34 27.67 -17.32
C ARG A 43 -10.28 28.75 -17.09
N ALA A 44 -10.27 29.39 -15.93
CA ALA A 44 -9.27 30.40 -15.57
C ALA A 44 -7.93 29.79 -15.12
N SER A 45 -7.92 28.51 -14.75
CA SER A 45 -6.75 27.83 -14.21
C SER A 45 -5.68 27.59 -15.28
N LYS A 46 -4.45 28.03 -14.99
CA LYS A 46 -3.28 27.79 -15.84
C LYS A 46 -2.59 26.49 -15.44
N LYS A 47 -2.00 25.80 -16.42
CA LYS A 47 -1.17 24.63 -16.14
C LYS A 47 0.00 25.05 -15.23
N PRO A 48 0.32 24.26 -14.19
CA PRO A 48 1.49 24.51 -13.37
C PRO A 48 2.75 24.54 -14.24
N LYS A 49 3.71 25.40 -13.88
CA LYS A 49 5.00 25.41 -14.56
C LYS A 49 5.70 24.08 -14.29
N ASP A 50 6.15 23.40 -15.34
CA ASP A 50 6.95 22.18 -15.22
C ASP A 50 8.18 22.47 -14.35
N SER A 51 8.34 21.72 -13.25
CA SER A 51 9.47 21.85 -12.34
C SER A 51 10.73 21.13 -12.82
N LEU A 52 10.62 20.34 -13.90
CA LEU A 52 11.70 19.52 -14.45
C LEU A 52 12.07 19.98 -15.85
N SER A 53 13.37 20.11 -16.10
CA SER A 53 13.92 20.32 -17.44
C SER A 53 13.69 19.11 -18.36
N ARG A 54 13.80 19.33 -19.68
CA ARG A 54 13.75 18.24 -20.67
C ARG A 54 14.83 17.20 -20.45
N ALA A 55 16.02 17.62 -20.03
CA ALA A 55 17.14 16.72 -19.75
C ALA A 55 16.83 15.81 -18.55
N GLU A 56 16.32 16.38 -17.45
CA GLU A 56 15.92 15.61 -16.26
C GLU A 56 14.78 14.64 -16.57
N ARG A 57 13.76 15.08 -17.33
CA ARG A 57 12.66 14.20 -17.74
C ARG A 57 13.14 13.06 -18.62
N ARG A 58 14.11 13.30 -19.51
CA ARG A 58 14.74 12.25 -20.33
C ARG A 58 15.55 11.28 -19.47
N ALA A 59 16.32 11.79 -18.52
CA ALA A 59 17.08 10.98 -17.57
C ALA A 59 16.15 10.10 -16.71
N LEU A 60 15.05 10.63 -16.19
CA LEU A 60 14.05 9.87 -15.42
C LEU A 60 13.37 8.78 -16.27
N ARG A 61 13.06 9.07 -17.55
CA ARG A 61 12.53 8.05 -18.47
C ARG A 61 13.55 6.96 -18.76
N ALA A 62 14.82 7.33 -18.98
CA ALA A 62 15.90 6.38 -19.20
C ALA A 62 16.09 5.48 -17.95
N LEU A 63 16.07 6.08 -16.76
CA LEU A 63 16.15 5.35 -15.49
C LEU A 63 14.98 4.38 -15.32
N ARG A 64 13.74 4.82 -15.61
CA ARG A 64 12.54 3.98 -15.53
C ARG A 64 12.58 2.80 -16.51
N ASN A 65 13.16 2.98 -17.69
CA ASN A 65 13.20 1.97 -18.73
C ASN A 65 14.42 1.04 -18.61
N ASN A 66 15.30 1.26 -17.64
CA ASN A 66 16.46 0.41 -17.41
C ASN A 66 16.04 -0.87 -16.68
N ALA A 67 16.11 -2.02 -17.35
CA ALA A 67 15.75 -3.33 -16.79
C ALA A 67 16.73 -3.82 -15.70
N ASP A 68 17.96 -3.32 -15.70
CA ASP A 68 18.98 -3.70 -14.74
C ASP A 68 18.78 -3.02 -13.38
N LEU A 69 17.84 -2.08 -13.28
CA LEU A 69 17.57 -1.32 -12.07
C LEU A 69 16.17 -1.64 -11.55
N THR A 70 16.10 -2.02 -10.28
CA THR A 70 14.85 -2.18 -9.55
C THR A 70 14.64 -0.97 -8.65
N VAL A 71 13.46 -0.34 -8.78
CA VAL A 71 13.07 0.86 -8.05
C VAL A 71 11.96 0.52 -7.07
N HIS A 72 12.19 0.71 -5.77
CA HIS A 72 11.22 0.44 -4.71
C HIS A 72 10.94 1.67 -3.85
N PRO A 73 9.69 1.86 -3.37
CA PRO A 73 9.42 2.84 -2.34
C PRO A 73 10.20 2.45 -1.08
N ALA A 74 10.94 3.40 -0.51
CA ALA A 74 11.62 3.15 0.74
C ALA A 74 10.60 3.14 1.90
N ASP A 75 10.82 2.25 2.86
CA ASP A 75 9.99 2.15 4.07
C ASP A 75 10.03 3.42 4.94
N LYS A 76 10.97 4.34 4.70
CA LYS A 76 11.18 5.55 5.51
C LYS A 76 11.28 6.81 4.65
N GLY A 77 10.40 7.78 4.90
CA GLY A 77 10.59 9.19 4.51
C GLY A 77 10.39 9.54 3.04
N SER A 78 9.39 8.97 2.36
CA SER A 78 9.08 9.26 0.94
C SER A 78 10.27 9.15 -0.02
N ALA A 79 11.33 8.45 0.39
CA ALA A 79 12.50 8.21 -0.42
C ALA A 79 12.23 7.03 -1.36
N THR A 80 12.93 7.00 -2.48
CA THR A 80 12.90 5.87 -3.41
C THR A 80 14.27 5.20 -3.39
N MET A 81 14.28 3.87 -3.29
CA MET A 81 15.48 3.06 -3.26
C MET A 81 15.71 2.44 -4.63
N VAL A 82 16.92 2.64 -5.19
CA VAL A 82 17.31 2.12 -6.49
C VAL A 82 18.43 1.09 -6.28
N HIS A 83 18.23 -0.11 -6.80
CA HIS A 83 19.20 -1.20 -6.71
C HIS A 83 19.44 -1.82 -8.08
N ARG A 84 20.62 -2.41 -8.29
CA ARG A 84 20.78 -3.35 -9.40
C ARG A 84 19.89 -4.56 -9.14
N THR A 85 19.15 -4.98 -10.16
CA THR A 85 18.21 -6.09 -10.10
C THR A 85 18.92 -7.38 -9.67
N GLU A 86 20.12 -7.63 -10.17
CA GLU A 86 20.94 -8.80 -9.79
C GLU A 86 21.33 -8.80 -8.30
N ASP A 87 21.82 -7.67 -7.79
CA ASP A 87 22.21 -7.53 -6.38
C ASP A 87 21.02 -7.70 -5.45
N TYR A 88 19.88 -7.13 -5.84
CA TYR A 88 18.63 -7.28 -5.12
C TYR A 88 18.21 -8.74 -5.06
N ASN A 89 18.16 -9.43 -6.21
CA ASN A 89 17.78 -10.84 -6.28
C ASN A 89 18.72 -11.73 -5.46
N ARG A 90 20.04 -11.51 -5.55
CA ARG A 90 21.03 -12.24 -4.74
C ARG A 90 20.80 -12.05 -3.24
N LYS A 91 20.52 -10.83 -2.79
CA LYS A 91 20.22 -10.55 -1.38
C LYS A 91 18.92 -11.21 -0.92
N ILE A 92 17.87 -11.14 -1.74
CA ILE A 92 16.57 -11.77 -1.41
C ILE A 92 16.74 -13.28 -1.29
N ILE A 93 17.45 -13.92 -2.23
CA ILE A 93 17.73 -15.35 -2.18
C ILE A 93 18.51 -15.70 -0.90
N ALA A 94 19.57 -14.96 -0.59
CA ALA A 94 20.35 -15.17 0.64
C ALA A 94 19.53 -15.01 1.94
N ILE A 95 18.52 -14.13 1.95
CA ILE A 95 17.60 -13.99 3.10
C ILE A 95 16.64 -15.18 3.19
N LEU A 96 16.22 -15.72 2.05
CA LEU A 96 15.30 -16.85 1.95
C LEU A 96 16.01 -18.21 2.08
N GLU A 97 17.32 -18.23 2.35
CA GLU A 97 18.08 -19.48 2.47
C GLU A 97 17.61 -20.35 3.66
N PRO A 98 17.58 -21.68 3.50
CA PRO A 98 17.30 -22.61 4.59
C PRO A 98 18.34 -22.48 5.73
N PRO A 99 17.97 -22.73 6.99
CA PRO A 99 16.75 -23.41 7.44
C PRO A 99 15.56 -22.49 7.77
N THR A 100 15.71 -21.17 7.62
CA THR A 100 14.72 -20.21 8.14
C THR A 100 13.42 -20.18 7.36
N TYR A 101 13.45 -20.41 6.04
CA TYR A 101 12.27 -20.41 5.18
C TYR A 101 12.10 -21.73 4.43
N ARG A 102 10.84 -22.09 4.17
CA ARG A 102 10.47 -23.25 3.36
C ARG A 102 9.41 -22.84 2.34
N LEU A 103 9.60 -23.26 1.10
CA LEU A 103 8.60 -23.09 0.05
C LEU A 103 7.36 -23.94 0.35
N LEU A 104 6.18 -23.30 0.35
CA LEU A 104 4.90 -23.96 0.48
C LEU A 104 4.21 -24.05 -0.89
N PRO A 105 3.53 -25.17 -1.21
CA PRO A 105 2.86 -25.33 -2.50
C PRO A 105 1.59 -24.49 -2.65
N LYS A 106 0.97 -24.09 -1.53
CA LYS A 106 -0.25 -23.26 -1.50
C LYS A 106 -0.23 -22.37 -0.26
N ASP A 107 -0.90 -21.21 -0.35
CA ASP A 107 -1.17 -20.34 0.78
C ASP A 107 -1.94 -21.08 1.88
N PRO A 108 -1.38 -21.25 3.10
CA PRO A 108 -2.04 -21.93 4.20
C PRO A 108 -3.07 -21.06 4.93
N THR A 109 -3.18 -19.76 4.61
CA THR A 109 -3.97 -18.78 5.38
C THR A 109 -5.41 -19.25 5.60
N GLU A 110 -6.12 -19.58 4.54
CA GLU A 110 -7.53 -20.04 4.63
C GLU A 110 -7.66 -21.36 5.42
N ALA A 111 -6.73 -22.29 5.23
CA ALA A 111 -6.72 -23.56 5.95
C ALA A 111 -6.52 -23.35 7.46
N VAL A 112 -5.68 -22.39 7.83
CA VAL A 112 -5.44 -22.01 9.23
C VAL A 112 -6.68 -21.34 9.83
N GLU A 113 -7.32 -20.40 9.11
CA GLU A 113 -8.56 -19.75 9.58
C GLU A 113 -9.71 -20.75 9.79
N ARG A 114 -9.88 -21.69 8.85
CA ARG A 114 -10.88 -22.75 8.92
C ARG A 114 -10.66 -23.68 10.12
N LYS A 115 -9.41 -23.91 10.53
CA LYS A 115 -9.08 -24.69 11.73
C LYS A 115 -9.24 -23.87 13.01
N ALA A 116 -8.87 -22.60 13.01
CA ALA A 116 -8.93 -21.74 14.20
C ALA A 116 -10.38 -21.41 14.62
N THR A 117 -11.26 -21.16 13.65
CA THR A 117 -12.67 -20.79 13.93
C THR A 117 -13.44 -21.79 14.80
N PRO A 118 -13.44 -23.11 14.52
CA PRO A 118 -14.13 -24.08 15.38
C PRO A 118 -13.45 -24.26 16.73
N LEU A 119 -12.12 -24.13 16.82
CA LEU A 119 -11.39 -24.20 18.10
C LEU A 119 -11.75 -23.03 19.01
N LEU A 120 -11.88 -21.83 18.44
CA LEU A 120 -12.36 -20.64 19.14
C LEU A 120 -13.78 -20.82 19.68
N LYS A 121 -14.70 -21.39 18.88
CA LYS A 121 -16.08 -21.65 19.33
C LYS A 121 -16.18 -22.69 20.43
N LYS A 122 -15.22 -23.62 20.52
CA LYS A 122 -15.14 -24.63 21.59
C LYS A 122 -14.44 -24.11 22.84
N SER A 123 -13.84 -22.93 22.79
CA SER A 123 -13.18 -22.33 23.94
C SER A 123 -14.21 -21.80 24.95
N SER A 124 -13.86 -21.80 26.23
CA SER A 124 -14.66 -21.24 27.33
C SER A 124 -14.61 -19.71 27.42
N LEU A 125 -14.24 -19.03 26.33
CA LEU A 125 -14.09 -17.58 26.29
C LEU A 125 -15.46 -16.88 26.15
N PRO A 126 -15.58 -15.64 26.66
CA PRO A 126 -16.77 -14.82 26.43
C PRO A 126 -17.02 -14.60 24.93
N GLU A 127 -18.29 -14.56 24.53
CA GLU A 127 -18.69 -14.46 23.11
C GLU A 127 -18.15 -13.20 22.41
N GLU A 128 -18.04 -12.11 23.15
CA GLU A 128 -17.44 -10.85 22.69
C GLU A 128 -15.95 -10.99 22.36
N VAL A 129 -15.21 -11.74 23.19
CA VAL A 129 -13.78 -12.01 22.99
C VAL A 129 -13.60 -12.96 21.80
N ILE A 130 -14.46 -13.98 21.67
CA ILE A 130 -14.46 -14.89 20.51
C ILE A 130 -14.67 -14.11 19.21
N LYS A 131 -15.59 -13.14 19.19
CA LYS A 131 -15.87 -12.30 18.01
C LYS A 131 -14.67 -11.42 17.63
N GLN A 132 -13.93 -10.89 18.61
CA GLN A 132 -12.74 -10.06 18.38
C GLN A 132 -11.51 -10.85 17.92
N LEU A 133 -11.36 -12.08 18.42
CA LEU A 133 -10.25 -12.98 18.11
C LEU A 133 -10.46 -13.80 16.84
N ARG A 134 -11.70 -13.87 16.32
CA ARG A 134 -12.01 -14.61 15.11
C ARG A 134 -11.28 -14.02 13.90
N PRO A 135 -10.47 -14.82 13.18
CA PRO A 135 -9.87 -14.36 11.93
C PRO A 135 -10.95 -14.20 10.86
N GLN A 136 -10.93 -13.07 10.15
CA GLN A 136 -11.83 -12.80 9.03
C GLN A 136 -11.03 -12.19 7.87
N GLY A 137 -11.02 -12.87 6.72
CA GLY A 137 -10.42 -12.34 5.50
C GLY A 137 -8.94 -12.02 5.65
N SER A 138 -8.20 -12.83 6.41
CA SER A 138 -6.79 -12.59 6.63
C SER A 138 -6.03 -12.67 5.32
N ARG A 139 -5.01 -11.81 5.20
CA ARG A 139 -4.09 -11.83 4.07
C ARG A 139 -2.89 -12.70 4.44
N PRO A 140 -2.26 -13.38 3.48
CA PRO A 140 -1.00 -14.06 3.75
C PRO A 140 0.01 -13.06 4.34
N PRO A 141 0.79 -13.49 5.34
CA PRO A 141 1.79 -12.64 5.96
C PRO A 141 2.77 -12.16 4.89
N ARG A 142 3.02 -10.86 4.89
CA ARG A 142 4.06 -10.27 4.03
C ARG A 142 5.44 -10.62 4.58
N LEU A 143 6.46 -10.48 3.75
CA LEU A 143 7.85 -10.73 4.16
C LEU A 143 8.11 -10.02 5.50
N PRO A 144 8.66 -10.75 6.50
CA PRO A 144 8.86 -10.19 7.82
C PRO A 144 9.79 -9.00 7.73
N LYS A 145 9.54 -8.01 8.59
CA LYS A 145 10.42 -6.86 8.69
C LYS A 145 11.77 -7.36 9.18
N ILE A 146 12.78 -7.27 8.31
CA ILE A 146 14.14 -7.69 8.62
C ILE A 146 14.70 -6.73 9.66
N ASN A 147 14.92 -7.21 10.87
CA ASN A 147 15.63 -6.47 11.90
C ASN A 147 17.14 -6.81 11.84
N LYS A 148 17.94 -5.97 12.51
CA LYS A 148 19.40 -6.13 12.65
C LYS A 148 19.76 -7.58 13.03
N LYS A 149 20.98 -8.02 12.66
CA LYS A 149 21.50 -9.37 12.94
C LYS A 149 21.18 -9.81 14.39
N GLY A 150 20.54 -10.97 14.54
CA GLY A 150 20.20 -11.56 15.83
C GLY A 150 18.79 -11.26 16.37
N ALA A 151 18.00 -10.41 15.70
CA ALA A 151 16.63 -10.14 16.12
C ALA A 151 15.64 -11.17 15.52
N LEU A 152 14.66 -11.60 16.33
CA LEU A 152 13.56 -12.45 15.88
C LEU A 152 12.76 -11.77 14.77
N LEU A 153 12.52 -12.51 13.69
CA LEU A 153 11.71 -12.06 12.55
C LEU A 153 10.26 -11.87 12.99
N ARG A 154 9.70 -10.68 12.74
CA ARG A 154 8.29 -10.40 13.01
C ARG A 154 7.46 -10.54 11.73
N THR A 155 6.61 -11.55 11.68
CA THR A 155 5.61 -11.72 10.61
C THR A 155 4.39 -10.84 10.88
N ILE A 156 4.11 -9.90 9.98
CA ILE A 156 2.95 -9.02 10.06
C ILE A 156 1.82 -9.63 9.22
N GLY A 157 0.63 -9.78 9.81
CA GLY A 157 -0.58 -10.23 9.09
C GLY A 157 -0.88 -11.72 9.16
N VAL A 158 -0.39 -12.44 10.17
CA VAL A 158 -0.74 -13.86 10.34
C VAL A 158 -2.22 -13.96 10.76
N PRO A 159 -3.04 -14.88 10.21
CA PRO A 159 -4.45 -15.03 10.55
C PRO A 159 -4.70 -15.21 12.06
N VAL A 160 -3.76 -15.84 12.77
CA VAL A 160 -3.89 -16.19 14.20
C VAL A 160 -3.18 -15.18 15.11
N TYR A 161 -2.76 -14.02 14.60
CA TYR A 161 -1.92 -13.09 15.34
C TYR A 161 -2.59 -12.55 16.62
N ARG A 162 -3.87 -12.16 16.54
CA ARG A 162 -4.61 -11.65 17.71
C ARG A 162 -4.80 -12.72 18.78
N LEU A 163 -5.05 -13.95 18.37
CA LEU A 163 -5.12 -15.11 19.25
C LEU A 163 -3.78 -15.37 19.93
N ALA A 164 -2.68 -15.33 19.18
CA ALA A 164 -1.34 -15.50 19.73
C ALA A 164 -0.99 -14.38 20.73
N GLN A 165 -1.39 -13.13 20.46
CA GLN A 165 -1.21 -12.01 21.40
C GLN A 165 -2.07 -12.15 22.66
N TYR A 166 -3.25 -12.74 22.56
CA TYR A 166 -4.15 -12.94 23.71
C TYR A 166 -3.66 -14.06 24.65
N LEU A 167 -2.92 -15.03 24.12
CA LEU A 167 -2.39 -16.18 24.87
C LEU A 167 -0.97 -15.96 25.41
N ALA A 168 -0.29 -14.89 25.00
CA ALA A 168 1.07 -14.53 25.41
C ALA A 168 1.04 -13.61 26.65
#